data_AF-A0A1E5T5X6-F1
#
_entry.id   AF-A0A1E5T5X6-F1
#
_cell.length_a   1.000
_cell.length_b   1.000
_cell.length_c   1.000
_cell.angle_alpha   90.00
_cell.angle_beta   90.00
_cell.angle_gamma   90.00
#
_symmetry.space_group_name_H-M   'P 1'
#
loop_
_entity.id
_entity.type
_entity.pdbx_description
1 polymer ?
#
loop_
_entity_poly.entity_id
_entity_poly.type
_entity_poly.pdbx_seq_one_letter_code
_entity_poly.pdbx_strand_id
1 'polypeptide(L)'
;MELVKCTEQYWEFVRILRQDQRVKEGFLDDITITPDMQKAYMADHSKFYRILLFEGQPAGYVGVIDNDIRVCTHPDFQGKGCGKFMIDEIMKIFPKAYARVKISNEASIRLFKSVGFTEKLIVLERN
;
A
#
# COMPACT_ATOMS: atom_id res chain seq x y z
N MET A 1 7.64 14.06 -6.52
CA MET A 1 6.65 12.98 -6.29
C MET A 1 5.30 13.62 -6.10
N GLU A 2 4.25 13.00 -6.60
CA GLU A 2 2.88 13.49 -6.46
C GLU A 2 1.96 12.34 -6.04
N LEU A 3 0.98 12.64 -5.19
CA LEU A 3 -0.01 11.67 -4.76
C LEU A 3 -1.38 12.03 -5.37
N VAL A 4 -1.85 11.23 -6.33
CA VAL A 4 -3.09 11.49 -7.08
C VAL A 4 -4.23 10.54 -6.68
N LYS A 5 -5.48 10.88 -7.02
CA LYS A 5 -6.64 10.01 -6.80
C LYS A 5 -6.50 8.71 -7.59
N CYS A 6 -6.91 7.59 -7.00
CA CYS A 6 -6.95 6.29 -7.67
C CYS A 6 -8.17 6.17 -8.61
N THR A 7 -8.15 6.89 -9.73
CA THR A 7 -9.19 6.78 -10.76
C THR A 7 -9.10 5.44 -11.51
N GLU A 8 -10.14 5.12 -12.29
CA GLU A 8 -10.28 3.85 -13.01
C GLU A 8 -9.05 3.45 -13.84
N GLN A 9 -8.38 4.44 -14.46
CA GLN A 9 -7.15 4.22 -15.24
C GLN A 9 -6.01 3.56 -14.45
N TYR A 10 -6.03 3.63 -13.11
CA TYR A 10 -5.00 3.05 -12.25
C TYR A 10 -5.41 1.75 -11.56
N TRP A 11 -6.67 1.31 -11.70
CA TRP A 11 -7.14 0.12 -10.99
C TRP A 11 -6.36 -1.12 -11.41
N GLU A 12 -6.04 -1.23 -12.70
CA GLU A 12 -5.25 -2.33 -13.24
C GLU A 12 -3.80 -2.28 -12.77
N PHE A 13 -3.21 -1.09 -12.67
CA PHE A 13 -1.88 -0.91 -12.09
C PHE A 13 -1.82 -1.44 -10.65
N VAL A 14 -2.82 -1.12 -9.81
CA VAL A 14 -2.88 -1.63 -8.44
C VAL A 14 -3.01 -3.16 -8.42
N ARG A 15 -3.82 -3.75 -9.31
CA ARG A 15 -4.02 -5.20 -9.41
C ARG A 15 -2.75 -5.94 -9.80
N ILE A 16 -2.05 -5.43 -10.82
CA ILE A 16 -0.80 -6.00 -11.32
C ILE A 16 0.26 -5.90 -10.23
N LEU A 17 0.43 -4.73 -9.61
CA LEU A 17 1.43 -4.54 -8.57
C LEU A 17 1.17 -5.41 -7.33
N ARG A 18 -0.09 -5.62 -6.94
CA ARG A 18 -0.44 -6.54 -5.84
C ARG A 18 -0.10 -8.01 -6.12
N GLN A 19 0.03 -8.38 -7.38
CA GLN A 19 0.32 -9.74 -7.82
C GLN A 19 1.76 -9.92 -8.32
N ASP A 20 2.56 -8.86 -8.32
CA ASP A 20 3.98 -8.93 -8.67
C ASP A 20 4.71 -9.78 -7.63
N GLN A 21 5.36 -10.86 -8.11
CA GLN A 21 6.03 -11.85 -7.26
C GLN A 21 7.14 -11.23 -6.39
N ARG A 22 7.72 -10.11 -6.82
CA ARG A 22 8.78 -9.40 -6.08
C ARG A 22 8.27 -8.70 -4.81
N VAL A 23 6.94 -8.52 -4.68
CA VAL A 23 6.32 -7.87 -3.50
C VAL A 23 5.23 -8.71 -2.84
N LYS A 24 4.75 -9.77 -3.51
CA LYS A 24 3.61 -10.59 -3.09
C LYS A 24 3.72 -11.09 -1.65
N GLU A 25 4.92 -11.53 -1.24
CA GLU A 25 5.17 -12.07 0.11
C GLU A 25 4.90 -11.05 1.23
N GLY A 26 4.98 -9.76 0.92
CA GLY A 26 4.74 -8.67 1.86
C GLY A 26 3.27 -8.48 2.25
N PHE A 27 2.31 -8.99 1.46
CA PHE A 27 0.87 -8.84 1.73
C PHE A 27 0.36 -9.92 2.70
N LEU A 28 -0.57 -9.54 3.58
CA LEU A 28 -1.18 -10.45 4.56
C LEU A 28 -1.96 -11.59 3.88
N ASP A 29 -2.76 -11.25 2.87
CA ASP A 29 -3.58 -12.20 2.14
C ASP A 29 -2.90 -12.66 0.85
N ASP A 30 -2.84 -13.98 0.63
CA ASP A 30 -2.47 -14.56 -0.65
C ASP A 30 -3.74 -14.92 -1.45
N ILE A 31 -4.27 -13.93 -2.18
CA ILE A 31 -5.45 -14.07 -3.04
C ILE A 31 -5.08 -13.69 -4.47
N THR A 32 -5.49 -14.52 -5.42
CA THR A 32 -5.42 -14.16 -6.85
C THR A 32 -6.54 -13.19 -7.17
N ILE A 33 -6.19 -12.00 -7.70
CA ILE A 33 -7.14 -10.93 -7.98
C ILE A 33 -7.36 -10.85 -9.49
N THR A 34 -8.53 -11.29 -9.95
CA THR A 34 -8.93 -11.15 -11.36
C THR A 34 -9.25 -9.69 -11.70
N PRO A 35 -9.21 -9.30 -12.99
CA PRO A 35 -9.61 -7.96 -13.41
C PRO A 35 -11.03 -7.58 -12.95
N ASP A 36 -12.00 -8.49 -13.00
CA ASP A 36 -13.38 -8.21 -12.60
C ASP A 36 -13.51 -8.05 -11.08
N MET A 37 -12.81 -8.88 -10.29
CA MET A 37 -12.72 -8.70 -8.83
C MET A 37 -12.14 -7.33 -8.48
N GLN A 38 -11.08 -6.91 -9.18
CA GLN A 38 -10.46 -5.61 -8.97
C GLN A 38 -11.43 -4.47 -9.31
N LYS A 39 -12.11 -4.54 -10.45
CA LYS A 39 -13.07 -3.51 -10.87
C LYS A 39 -14.22 -3.38 -9.87
N ALA A 40 -14.82 -4.51 -9.47
CA ALA A 40 -15.86 -4.53 -8.46
C ALA A 40 -15.38 -3.93 -7.13
N TYR A 41 -14.19 -4.32 -6.67
CA TYR A 41 -13.60 -3.79 -5.45
C TYR A 41 -13.35 -2.28 -5.52
N MET A 42 -12.72 -1.81 -6.60
CA MET A 42 -12.30 -0.42 -6.74
C MET A 42 -13.47 0.54 -7.03
N ALA A 43 -14.58 0.06 -7.59
CA ALA A 43 -15.80 0.86 -7.75
C ALA A 43 -16.24 1.50 -6.42
N ASP A 44 -16.16 0.74 -5.32
CA ASP A 44 -16.57 1.22 -4.00
C ASP A 44 -15.41 1.80 -3.17
N HIS A 45 -14.18 1.32 -3.39
CA HIS A 45 -13.05 1.59 -2.50
C HIS A 45 -12.01 2.56 -3.05
N SER A 46 -12.01 2.87 -4.36
CA SER A 46 -11.00 3.73 -5.00
C SER A 46 -10.78 5.08 -4.31
N LYS A 47 -11.83 5.67 -3.72
CA LYS A 47 -11.77 6.92 -2.94
C LYS A 47 -10.82 6.86 -1.74
N PHE A 48 -10.58 5.67 -1.19
CA PHE A 48 -9.67 5.43 -0.07
C PHE A 48 -8.22 5.18 -0.50
N TYR A 49 -7.98 5.08 -1.81
CA TYR A 49 -6.66 4.84 -2.39
C TYR A 49 -6.12 6.08 -3.10
N ARG A 50 -4.80 6.13 -3.20
CA ARG A 50 -4.03 7.10 -3.94
C ARG A 50 -2.89 6.42 -4.70
N ILE A 51 -2.50 7.02 -5.81
CA ILE A 51 -1.40 6.55 -6.66
C ILE A 51 -0.24 7.51 -6.52
N LEU A 52 0.95 6.96 -6.28
CA LEU A 52 2.18 7.73 -6.33
C LEU A 52 2.62 7.85 -7.78
N LEU A 53 2.79 9.09 -8.23
CA LEU A 53 3.52 9.40 -9.45
C LEU A 53 4.95 9.83 -9.11
N PHE A 54 5.93 9.13 -9.67
CA PHE A 54 7.34 9.50 -9.67
C PHE A 54 7.71 9.90 -11.09
N GLU A 55 8.06 11.17 -11.29
CA GLU A 55 8.36 11.73 -12.64
C GLU A 55 7.23 11.46 -13.65
N GLY A 56 5.97 11.56 -13.19
CA GLY A 56 4.77 11.32 -14.01
C GLY A 56 4.39 9.85 -14.20
N GLN A 57 5.22 8.90 -13.72
CA GLN A 57 4.96 7.46 -13.86
C GLN A 57 4.40 6.84 -12.56
N PRO A 58 3.40 5.94 -12.63
CA PRO A 58 2.93 5.20 -11.46
C PRO A 58 4.05 4.38 -10.80
N ALA A 59 4.40 4.75 -9.57
CA ALA A 59 5.51 4.18 -8.81
C ALA A 59 5.06 3.42 -7.56
N GLY A 60 3.77 3.44 -7.25
CA GLY A 60 3.20 2.73 -6.11
C GLY A 60 1.78 3.18 -5.82
N TYR A 61 1.18 2.58 -4.81
CA TYR A 61 -0.10 3.03 -4.29
C TYR A 61 -0.11 3.00 -2.76
N VAL A 62 -1.01 3.78 -2.19
CA VAL A 62 -1.32 3.77 -0.77
C VAL A 62 -2.81 3.96 -0.56
N GLY A 63 -3.39 3.27 0.41
CA GLY A 63 -4.79 3.46 0.79
C GLY A 63 -5.04 3.07 2.23
N VAL A 64 -6.20 3.47 2.75
CA VAL A 64 -6.61 3.18 4.12
C VAL A 64 -7.99 2.53 4.12
N ILE A 65 -8.06 1.28 4.58
CA ILE A 65 -9.31 0.52 4.68
C ILE A 65 -9.45 0.08 6.13
N ASP A 66 -10.57 0.41 6.78
CA ASP A 66 -10.81 0.12 8.20
C ASP A 66 -9.67 0.61 9.11
N ASN A 67 -9.16 1.81 8.84
CA ASN A 67 -7.98 2.42 9.46
C ASN A 67 -6.65 1.68 9.25
N ASP A 68 -6.60 0.63 8.44
CA ASP A 68 -5.38 -0.08 8.11
C ASP A 68 -4.75 0.46 6.81
N ILE A 69 -3.49 0.88 6.91
CA ILE A 69 -2.69 1.40 5.80
C ILE A 69 -2.24 0.23 4.93
N ARG A 70 -2.60 0.31 3.66
CA ARG A 70 -2.15 -0.60 2.60
C ARG A 70 -1.24 0.18 1.67
N VAL A 71 0.05 -0.09 1.73
CA VAL A 71 1.06 0.61 0.93
C VAL A 71 1.90 -0.38 0.14
N CYS A 72 2.18 -0.07 -1.12
CA CYS A 72 3.09 -0.84 -1.95
C CYS A 72 3.85 0.08 -2.89
N THR A 73 5.19 0.02 -2.85
CA THR A 73 6.06 0.69 -3.81
C THR A 73 6.43 -0.30 -4.90
N HIS A 74 6.28 0.09 -6.15
CA HIS A 74 6.72 -0.70 -7.29
C HIS A 74 8.23 -1.00 -7.16
N PRO A 75 8.69 -2.25 -7.35
CA PRO A 75 10.08 -2.67 -7.13
C PRO A 75 11.14 -1.72 -7.73
N ASP A 76 10.94 -1.30 -8.97
CA ASP A 76 11.87 -0.43 -9.71
C ASP A 76 11.95 1.01 -9.16
N PHE A 77 11.08 1.35 -8.20
CA PHE A 77 11.03 2.64 -7.51
C PHE A 77 11.32 2.53 -6.01
N GLN A 78 11.71 1.36 -5.51
CA GLN A 78 12.14 1.18 -4.12
C GLN A 78 13.51 1.84 -3.88
N GLY A 79 13.80 2.17 -2.62
CA GLY A 79 15.03 2.88 -2.23
C GLY A 79 15.06 4.38 -2.61
N LYS A 80 14.05 4.88 -3.35
CA LYS A 80 13.95 6.29 -3.80
C LYS A 80 13.13 7.19 -2.88
N GLY A 81 12.75 6.71 -1.68
CA GLY A 81 11.91 7.46 -0.74
C GLY A 81 10.39 7.41 -1.02
N CYS A 82 9.95 6.70 -2.06
CA CYS A 82 8.55 6.56 -2.48
C CYS A 82 7.61 6.09 -1.36
N GLY A 83 7.99 5.03 -0.62
CA GLY A 83 7.18 4.49 0.47
C GLY A 83 6.97 5.51 1.59
N LYS A 84 8.03 6.25 1.96
CA LYS A 84 7.97 7.29 3.00
C LYS A 84 7.04 8.41 2.58
N PHE A 85 7.21 8.92 1.37
CA PHE A 85 6.36 9.96 0.82
C PHE A 85 4.88 9.54 0.81
N MET A 86 4.56 8.32 0.36
CA MET A 86 3.19 7.82 0.36
C MET A 86 2.57 7.77 1.76
N ILE A 87 3.32 7.30 2.76
CA ILE A 87 2.82 7.19 4.14
C ILE A 87 2.63 8.59 4.75
N ASP A 88 3.59 9.49 4.60
CA ASP A 88 3.50 10.85 5.13
C ASP A 88 2.28 11.60 4.53
N GLU A 89 2.03 11.45 3.22
CA GLU A 89 0.89 12.08 2.56
C GLU A 89 -0.46 11.43 2.95
N ILE A 90 -0.55 10.10 3.01
CA ILE A 90 -1.83 9.45 3.37
C ILE A 90 -2.23 9.74 4.82
N MET A 91 -1.25 9.92 5.72
CA MET A 91 -1.51 10.26 7.12
C MET A 91 -2.08 11.67 7.30
N LYS A 92 -1.85 12.59 6.36
CA LYS A 92 -2.53 13.90 6.36
C LYS A 92 -4.03 13.77 6.10
N ILE A 93 -4.43 12.74 5.35
CA ILE A 93 -5.82 12.46 4.98
C ILE A 93 -6.50 11.59 6.06
N PHE A 94 -5.76 10.60 6.59
CA PHE A 94 -6.23 9.62 7.57
C PHE A 94 -5.32 9.59 8.81
N PRO A 95 -5.33 10.64 9.67
CA PRO A 95 -4.35 10.81 10.74
C PRO A 95 -4.42 9.77 11.87
N LYS A 96 -5.48 8.97 11.91
CA LYS A 96 -5.69 7.90 12.90
C LYS A 96 -5.38 6.50 12.35
N ALA A 97 -4.95 6.40 11.09
CA ALA A 97 -4.66 5.12 10.48
C ALA A 97 -3.42 4.47 11.13
N TYR A 98 -3.42 3.14 11.16
CA TYR A 98 -2.32 2.30 11.63
C TYR A 98 -1.91 1.33 10.53
N ALA A 99 -0.80 0.61 10.71
CA ALA A 99 -0.35 -0.38 9.74
C ALA A 99 -0.19 -1.75 10.40
N ARG A 100 -0.66 -2.79 9.71
CA ARG A 100 -0.33 -4.18 10.05
C ARG A 100 0.77 -4.67 9.13
N VAL A 101 1.86 -5.17 9.72
CA VAL A 101 3.04 -5.62 9.00
C VAL A 101 3.42 -7.00 9.50
N LYS A 102 3.70 -7.94 8.58
CA LYS A 102 4.23 -9.26 8.94
C LYS A 102 5.55 -9.08 9.69
N ILE A 103 5.76 -9.87 10.76
CA ILE A 103 6.99 -9.82 11.55
C ILE A 103 8.26 -10.11 10.72
N SER A 104 8.13 -10.89 9.64
CA SER A 104 9.21 -11.18 8.69
C SER A 104 9.50 -10.06 7.70
N ASN A 105 8.61 -9.07 7.56
CA ASN A 105 8.74 -7.98 6.59
C ASN A 105 9.51 -6.80 7.21
N GLU A 106 10.79 -7.03 7.49
CA GLU A 106 11.67 -6.04 8.13
C GLU A 106 11.76 -4.73 7.35
N ALA A 107 11.72 -4.78 6.01
CA ALA A 107 11.77 -3.60 5.16
C ALA A 107 10.59 -2.66 5.43
N SER A 108 9.38 -3.21 5.55
CA SER A 108 8.19 -2.43 5.88
C SER A 108 8.21 -1.94 7.32
N ILE A 109 8.70 -2.74 8.27
CA ILE A 109 8.87 -2.32 9.68
C ILE A 109 9.81 -1.10 9.75
N ARG A 110 10.97 -1.16 9.08
CA ARG A 110 11.92 -0.04 9.00
C ARG A 110 11.28 1.19 8.36
N LEU A 111 10.53 1.00 7.27
CA LEU A 111 9.81 2.08 6.59
C LEU A 111 8.85 2.79 7.56
N PHE A 112 7.94 2.07 8.20
CA PHE A 112 6.97 2.66 9.14
C PHE A 112 7.63 3.33 10.34
N LYS A 113 8.66 2.71 10.93
CA LYS A 113 9.44 3.32 12.03
C LYS A 113 10.12 4.63 11.60
N SER A 114 10.61 4.71 10.36
CA SER A 114 11.27 5.92 9.83
C SER A 114 10.35 7.13 9.65
N VAL A 115 9.03 6.90 9.68
CA VAL A 115 7.97 7.93 9.60
C VAL A 115 7.18 8.03 10.92
N GLY A 116 7.77 7.58 12.03
CA GLY A 116 7.25 7.84 13.38
C GLY A 116 6.25 6.83 13.92
N PHE A 117 6.01 5.71 13.23
CA PHE A 117 5.17 4.64 13.78
C PHE A 117 5.93 3.86 14.86
N THR A 118 5.19 3.40 15.87
CA THR A 118 5.70 2.54 16.93
C THR A 118 4.89 1.25 17.01
N GLU A 119 5.53 0.16 17.45
CA GLU A 119 4.87 -1.12 17.68
C GLU A 119 3.96 -1.02 18.91
N LYS A 120 2.72 -1.52 18.80
CA LYS A 120 1.74 -1.49 19.90
C LYS A 120 1.19 -2.86 20.28
N LEU A 121 1.07 -3.78 19.33
CA LEU A 121 0.45 -5.08 19.53
C LEU A 121 1.11 -6.15 18.65
N ILE A 122 1.03 -7.39 19.12
CA ILE A 122 1.35 -8.59 18.35
C ILE A 122 0.04 -9.37 18.18
N VAL A 123 -0.26 -9.79 16.95
CA VAL A 123 -1.38 -10.70 16.67
C VAL A 123 -0.83 -12.13 16.72
N LEU A 124 -1.47 -12.99 17.51
CA LEU A 124 -1.11 -14.41 17.64
C LEU A 124 -2.24 -15.27 17.07
N GLU A 125 -1.89 -16.21 16.19
CA GLU A 125 -2.84 -17.13 15.55
C GLU A 125 -2.48 -18.57 15.91
N ARG A 126 -3.50 -19.44 16.00
CA ARG A 126 -3.31 -20.88 16.20
C ARG A 126 -3.39 -21.58 14.85
N ASN A 127 -2.33 -22.28 14.49
CA ASN A 127 -2.27 -23.15 13.32
C ASN A 127 -2.84 -24.54 13.61
#